data_AF-A0A2A2W7P4-F1
#
_entry.id   AF-A0A2A2W7P4-F1
#
_cell.length_a   1.000
_cell.length_b   1.000
_cell.length_c   1.000
_cell.angle_alpha   90.00
_cell.angle_beta   90.00
_cell.angle_gamma   90.00
#
_symmetry.space_group_name_H-M   'P 1'
#
loop_
_entity.id
_entity.type
_entity.pdbx_description
1 polymer ?
#
loop_
_entity_poly.entity_id
_entity_poly.type
_entity_poly.pdbx_seq_one_letter_code
_entity_poly.pdbx_strand_id
1 'polypeptide(L)'
;MVVLTCGCTHVQLRKNTIRQSETLTDIYEQQVLDNLAMFASDPGALPFFAFPNQGGTDVTDSFGADGNLSFSSDTFTGAGLAGAGGRGMSESWTLTPVYDARRLELMRAAYQQVMLNAGCATIEDGCPDNDLLLRQFYTGTVAGESIGEFTQRTGRTTPACFQQCKWFGCGPKPPKHKNSTCCKVGGHCGTYVWLLPGGQRELTKLTLVILDFAFNDAAAAPPTPVDPPESTVNVTKYFSADGQPTTKEAAHEVRTEVVAQSRVVGGAGDGMNIYEVPMGMKSGLTLPPLAPANTNVLSPRGIELQQRYLQRR
;
A
#
# COMPACT_ATOMS: atom_id res chain seq x y z
N MET A 1 -49.65 0.73 20.29
CA MET A 1 -48.98 -0.33 19.52
C MET A 1 -47.86 0.36 18.72
N VAL A 2 -46.64 0.37 19.25
CA VAL A 2 -45.46 0.94 18.58
C VAL A 2 -45.01 -0.09 17.54
N VAL A 3 -45.17 0.24 16.26
CA VAL A 3 -44.65 -0.57 15.16
C VAL A 3 -43.14 -0.36 15.14
N LEU A 4 -42.42 -1.29 15.77
CA LEU A 4 -40.96 -1.40 15.69
C LEU A 4 -40.55 -1.62 14.22
N THR A 5 -40.20 -0.54 13.53
CA THR A 5 -39.66 -0.58 12.16
C THR A 5 -38.19 -1.05 12.21
N CYS A 6 -37.95 -2.32 12.52
CA CYS A 6 -36.59 -2.89 12.63
C CYS A 6 -35.85 -3.04 11.28
N GLY A 7 -36.43 -2.60 10.16
CA GLY A 7 -35.90 -2.88 8.81
C GLY A 7 -35.15 -1.74 8.12
N CYS A 8 -35.27 -0.49 8.59
CA CYS A 8 -34.78 0.66 7.81
C CYS A 8 -33.27 0.91 7.97
N THR A 9 -32.70 0.62 9.14
CA THR A 9 -31.28 0.91 9.44
C THR A 9 -30.32 0.09 8.57
N HIS A 10 -30.62 -1.18 8.32
CA HIS A 10 -29.77 -2.06 7.50
C HIS A 10 -29.70 -1.61 6.03
N VAL A 11 -30.84 -1.21 5.44
CA VAL A 11 -30.89 -0.73 4.05
C VAL A 11 -30.08 0.55 3.89
N GLN A 12 -30.11 1.42 4.89
CA GLN A 12 -29.35 2.65 4.88
C GLN A 12 -27.86 2.42 5.08
N LEU A 13 -27.48 1.54 6.02
CA LEU A 13 -26.09 1.15 6.21
C LEU A 13 -25.50 0.60 4.89
N ARG A 14 -26.23 -0.31 4.21
CA ARG A 14 -25.81 -0.84 2.91
C ARG A 14 -25.61 0.26 1.86
N LYS A 15 -26.54 1.22 1.74
CA LYS A 15 -26.43 2.32 0.78
C LYS A 15 -25.22 3.21 1.09
N ASN A 16 -24.95 3.46 2.37
CA ASN A 16 -23.81 4.25 2.81
C ASN A 16 -22.50 3.50 2.54
N THR A 17 -22.41 2.20 2.88
CA THR A 17 -21.22 1.39 2.57
C THR A 17 -20.90 1.37 1.08
N ILE A 18 -21.92 1.26 0.20
CA ILE A 18 -21.70 1.31 -1.26
C ILE A 18 -21.17 2.68 -1.68
N ARG A 19 -21.82 3.78 -1.25
CA ARG A 19 -21.35 5.15 -1.55
C ARG A 19 -19.94 5.39 -1.04
N GLN A 20 -19.64 4.93 0.18
CA GLN A 20 -18.32 5.04 0.78
C GLN A 20 -17.29 4.28 -0.07
N SER A 21 -17.63 3.07 -0.54
CA SER A 21 -16.73 2.31 -1.43
C SER A 21 -16.50 2.98 -2.78
N GLU A 22 -17.45 3.78 -3.28
CA GLU A 22 -17.26 4.60 -4.48
C GLU A 22 -16.23 5.71 -4.23
N THR A 23 -16.30 6.39 -3.06
CA THR A 23 -15.34 7.45 -2.71
C THR A 23 -13.88 6.98 -2.67
N LEU A 24 -13.65 5.70 -2.38
CA LEU A 24 -12.32 5.12 -2.33
C LEU A 24 -11.60 5.23 -3.68
N THR A 25 -12.29 4.86 -4.76
CA THR A 25 -11.71 4.92 -6.11
C THR A 25 -11.45 6.36 -6.51
N ASP A 26 -12.35 7.27 -6.15
CA ASP A 26 -12.17 8.71 -6.40
C ASP A 26 -10.97 9.29 -5.65
N ILE A 27 -10.71 8.86 -4.40
CA ILE A 27 -9.53 9.27 -3.65
C ILE A 27 -8.24 8.86 -4.38
N TYR A 28 -8.16 7.61 -4.87
CA TYR A 28 -6.98 7.15 -5.60
C TYR A 28 -6.78 7.89 -6.92
N GLU A 29 -7.85 8.01 -7.70
CA GLU A 29 -7.80 8.68 -9.00
C GLU A 29 -7.47 10.17 -8.85
N GLN A 30 -7.99 10.86 -7.83
CA GLN A 30 -7.66 12.25 -7.58
C GLN A 30 -6.19 12.43 -7.19
N GLN A 31 -5.64 11.56 -6.32
CA GLN A 31 -4.21 11.60 -5.99
C GLN A 31 -3.33 11.41 -7.23
N VAL A 32 -3.71 10.49 -8.12
CA VAL A 32 -3.00 10.26 -9.39
C VAL A 32 -3.08 11.49 -10.30
N LEU A 33 -4.26 12.11 -10.43
CA LEU A 33 -4.43 13.32 -11.23
C LEU A 33 -3.68 14.54 -10.67
N ASP A 34 -3.67 14.73 -9.34
CA ASP A 34 -2.94 15.80 -8.68
C ASP A 34 -1.42 15.61 -8.83
N ASN A 35 -0.92 14.36 -8.75
CA ASN A 35 0.47 14.04 -9.06
C ASN A 35 0.81 14.29 -10.54
N LEU A 36 -0.06 13.92 -11.49
CA LEU A 36 0.14 14.23 -12.90
C LEU A 36 0.24 15.75 -13.13
N ALA A 37 -0.60 16.54 -12.46
CA ALA A 37 -0.52 17.99 -12.51
C ALA A 37 0.79 18.52 -11.89
N MET A 38 1.28 17.89 -10.82
CA MET A 38 2.57 18.20 -10.22
C MET A 38 3.73 17.93 -11.18
N PHE A 39 3.75 16.76 -11.85
CA PHE A 39 4.75 16.42 -12.87
C PHE A 39 4.68 17.28 -14.13
N ALA A 40 3.52 17.84 -14.44
CA ALA A 40 3.35 18.81 -15.52
C ALA A 40 4.05 20.14 -15.21
N SER A 41 4.07 20.55 -13.93
CA SER A 41 4.76 21.76 -13.48
C SER A 41 6.24 21.55 -13.18
N ASP A 42 6.59 20.39 -12.62
CA ASP A 42 7.95 20.04 -12.19
C ASP A 42 8.21 18.54 -12.46
N PRO A 43 8.91 18.19 -13.56
CA PRO A 43 9.24 16.80 -13.88
C PRO A 43 10.14 16.10 -12.84
N GLY A 44 10.80 16.88 -11.99
CA GLY A 44 11.70 16.42 -10.93
C GLY A 44 11.01 16.13 -9.59
N ALA A 45 9.72 16.46 -9.46
CA ALA A 45 8.98 16.33 -8.22
C ALA A 45 8.87 14.87 -7.74
N LEU A 46 8.76 14.68 -6.42
CA LEU A 46 8.47 13.38 -5.82
C LEU A 46 6.95 13.20 -5.69
N PRO A 47 6.38 12.08 -6.16
CA PRO A 47 4.95 11.83 -6.01
C PRO A 47 4.60 11.69 -4.53
N PHE A 48 3.40 12.10 -4.15
CA PHE A 48 2.82 11.74 -2.87
C PHE A 48 1.69 10.76 -3.11
N PHE A 49 1.69 9.64 -2.37
CA PHE A 49 0.62 8.67 -2.46
C PHE A 49 0.33 8.10 -1.08
N ALA A 50 -0.95 8.02 -0.75
CA ALA A 50 -1.41 7.40 0.47
C ALA A 50 -2.60 6.49 0.15
N PHE A 51 -2.53 5.26 0.65
CA PHE A 51 -3.62 4.30 0.51
C PHE A 51 -4.39 4.16 1.83
N PRO A 52 -5.72 4.11 1.82
CA PRO A 52 -6.51 3.81 3.00
C PRO A 52 -6.26 2.39 3.47
N ASN A 53 -5.94 2.28 4.77
CA ASN A 53 -5.76 0.99 5.43
C ASN A 53 -7.07 0.52 6.12
N GLN A 54 -7.90 1.47 6.54
CA GLN A 54 -9.13 1.25 7.30
C GLN A 54 -10.14 2.35 6.96
N GLY A 55 -11.40 1.96 6.84
CA GLY A 55 -12.54 2.87 6.66
C GLY A 55 -13.62 2.54 7.69
N GLY A 56 -14.19 3.57 8.30
CA GLY A 56 -15.29 3.45 9.26
C GLY A 56 -16.51 4.26 8.83
N THR A 57 -17.70 3.69 8.99
CA THR A 57 -18.97 4.42 8.89
C THR A 57 -19.72 4.28 10.19
N ASP A 58 -19.94 5.39 10.87
CA ASP A 58 -20.76 5.45 12.06
C ASP A 58 -22.08 6.13 11.74
N VAL A 59 -23.18 5.41 12.00
CA VAL A 59 -24.54 5.96 11.93
C VAL A 59 -25.04 6.02 13.37
N THR A 60 -25.18 7.24 13.90
CA THR A 60 -25.71 7.47 15.25
C THR A 60 -27.13 7.99 15.12
N ASP A 61 -28.11 7.16 15.46
CA ASP A 61 -29.50 7.58 15.60
C ASP A 61 -29.71 7.98 17.07
N SER A 62 -29.92 9.27 17.34
CA SER A 62 -30.27 9.78 18.67
C SER A 62 -31.74 10.16 18.70
N PHE A 63 -32.46 9.61 19.67
CA PHE A 63 -33.84 9.99 19.95
C PHE A 63 -33.90 10.48 21.39
N GLY A 64 -33.95 11.80 21.55
CA GLY A 64 -34.24 12.44 22.83
C GLY A 64 -35.73 12.71 22.92
N ALA A 65 -36.40 12.10 23.90
CA ALA A 65 -37.75 12.47 24.27
C ALA A 65 -37.69 13.22 25.60
N ASP A 66 -37.73 14.54 25.53
CA ASP A 66 -37.87 15.38 26.70
C ASP A 66 -39.36 15.62 26.95
N GLY A 67 -39.89 14.96 27.97
CA GLY A 67 -41.23 15.18 28.47
C GLY A 67 -41.18 16.14 29.65
N ASN A 68 -41.73 17.34 29.51
CA ASN A 68 -41.96 18.22 30.63
C ASN A 68 -43.44 18.19 31.02
N LEU A 69 -43.73 17.74 32.24
CA LEU A 69 -45.06 17.82 32.83
C LEU A 69 -45.06 18.97 33.85
N SER A 70 -45.79 20.04 33.56
CA SER A 70 -45.87 21.21 34.43
C SER A 70 -47.15 21.15 35.26
N PHE A 71 -46.99 21.06 36.57
CA PHE A 71 -48.07 21.08 37.56
C PHE A 71 -47.90 22.31 38.46
N SER A 72 -48.94 23.13 38.56
CA SER A 72 -49.12 24.12 39.62
C SER A 72 -50.06 23.53 40.67
N SER A 73 -49.94 23.93 41.94
CA SER A 73 -50.64 23.28 43.06
C SER A 73 -52.16 23.18 42.91
N ASP A 74 -52.76 24.05 42.10
CA ASP A 74 -54.20 24.07 41.84
C ASP A 74 -54.59 23.76 40.38
N THR A 75 -53.63 23.57 39.45
CA THR A 75 -53.98 23.31 38.04
C THR A 75 -52.85 22.69 37.24
N PHE A 76 -53.19 21.71 36.40
CA PHE A 76 -52.31 21.21 35.34
C PHE A 76 -52.04 22.32 34.32
N THR A 77 -50.78 22.75 34.23
CA THR A 77 -50.37 23.92 33.44
C THR A 77 -49.97 23.54 32.02
N GLY A 78 -49.61 22.27 31.78
CA GLY A 78 -49.44 21.70 30.44
C GLY A 78 -48.52 20.47 30.40
N ALA A 79 -48.62 19.71 29.31
CA ALA A 79 -47.64 18.70 28.94
C ALA A 79 -46.94 19.14 27.65
N GLY A 80 -45.63 19.32 27.72
CA GLY A 80 -44.78 19.49 26.55
C GLY A 80 -44.09 18.17 26.25
N LEU A 81 -44.42 17.56 25.12
CA LEU A 81 -43.62 16.49 24.53
C LEU A 81 -42.70 17.11 23.47
N ALA A 82 -41.41 17.25 23.79
CA ALA A 82 -40.39 17.61 22.82
C ALA A 82 -39.65 16.33 22.42
N GLY A 83 -39.95 15.83 21.22
CA GLY A 83 -39.18 14.76 20.60
C GLY A 83 -38.15 15.35 19.65
N ALA A 84 -36.86 15.27 20.00
CA ALA A 84 -35.76 15.59 19.11
C ALA A 84 -35.16 14.27 18.60
N GLY A 85 -35.51 13.90 17.37
CA GLY A 85 -34.85 12.83 16.63
C GLY A 85 -33.76 13.41 15.74
N GLY A 86 -32.51 13.00 15.95
CA GLY A 86 -31.37 13.36 15.13
C GLY A 86 -30.70 12.11 14.55
N ARG A 87 -30.20 12.23 13.32
CA ARG A 87 -29.33 11.22 12.72
C ARG A 87 -27.99 11.84 12.37
N GLY A 88 -26.94 11.38 13.03
CA GLY A 88 -25.55 11.68 12.69
C GLY A 88 -25.00 10.60 11.77
N MET A 89 -24.29 11.02 10.73
CA MET A 89 -23.51 10.12 9.87
C MET A 89 -22.08 10.64 9.83
N SER A 90 -21.12 9.80 10.21
CA SER A 90 -19.69 10.09 10.16
C SER A 90 -18.99 9.04 9.31
N GLU A 91 -18.18 9.50 8.36
CA GLU A 91 -17.32 8.64 7.54
C GLU A 91 -15.87 9.04 7.81
N SER A 92 -15.01 8.05 8.07
CA SER A 92 -13.60 8.28 8.31
C SER A 92 -12.74 7.30 7.51
N TRP A 93 -11.64 7.80 6.98
CA TRP A 93 -10.62 7.00 6.30
C TRP A 93 -9.27 7.25 6.98
N THR A 94 -8.61 6.17 7.38
CA THR A 94 -7.22 6.23 7.86
C THR A 94 -6.30 5.91 6.68
N LEU A 95 -5.42 6.85 6.34
CA LEU A 95 -4.51 6.73 5.20
C LEU A 95 -3.09 6.40 5.68
N THR A 96 -2.43 5.44 5.02
CA THR A 96 -1.00 5.15 5.22
C THR A 96 -0.19 5.73 4.05
N PRO A 97 0.68 6.72 4.29
CA PRO A 97 1.51 7.28 3.23
C PRO A 97 2.57 6.28 2.79
N VAL A 98 2.91 6.30 1.50
CA VAL A 98 4.07 5.59 0.96
C VAL A 98 5.31 6.44 1.20
N TYR A 99 6.27 5.91 1.96
CA TYR A 99 7.51 6.61 2.34
C TYR A 99 8.79 5.91 1.86
N ASP A 100 8.66 4.74 1.21
CA ASP A 100 9.81 4.02 0.66
C ASP A 100 10.33 4.74 -0.60
N ALA A 101 11.59 5.18 -0.57
CA ALA A 101 12.23 5.90 -1.66
C ALA A 101 12.20 5.13 -2.99
N ARG A 102 12.39 3.80 -2.97
CA ARG A 102 12.37 2.97 -4.19
C ARG A 102 10.98 2.92 -4.81
N ARG A 103 9.94 2.82 -3.98
CA ARG A 103 8.55 2.84 -4.46
C ARG A 103 8.20 4.21 -5.05
N LEU A 104 8.66 5.29 -4.42
CA LEU A 104 8.47 6.65 -4.93
C LEU A 104 9.20 6.89 -6.25
N GLU A 105 10.41 6.34 -6.43
CA GLU A 105 11.15 6.38 -7.69
C GLU A 105 10.41 5.63 -8.82
N LEU A 106 9.83 4.46 -8.54
CA LEU A 106 9.02 3.71 -9.51
C LEU A 106 7.74 4.46 -9.90
N MET A 107 7.06 5.05 -8.93
CA MET A 107 5.89 5.90 -9.19
C MET A 107 6.28 7.10 -10.07
N ARG A 108 7.39 7.78 -9.75
CA ARG A 108 7.94 8.88 -10.55
C ARG A 108 8.21 8.45 -11.99
N ALA A 109 8.89 7.30 -12.18
CA ALA A 109 9.19 6.77 -13.51
C ALA A 109 7.92 6.56 -14.34
N ALA A 110 6.87 5.97 -13.75
CA ALA A 110 5.60 5.76 -14.43
C ALA A 110 4.86 7.08 -14.77
N TYR A 111 4.83 8.05 -13.85
CA TYR A 111 4.24 9.36 -14.15
C TYR A 111 4.99 10.08 -15.27
N GLN A 112 6.32 10.11 -15.23
CA GLN A 112 7.14 10.72 -16.28
C GLN A 112 6.91 10.07 -17.65
N GLN A 113 6.80 8.73 -17.70
CA GLN A 113 6.50 8.01 -18.94
C GLN A 113 5.13 8.40 -19.51
N VAL A 114 4.11 8.48 -18.66
CA VAL A 114 2.76 8.92 -19.06
C VAL A 114 2.77 10.37 -19.56
N MET A 115 3.49 11.25 -18.88
CA MET A 115 3.60 12.66 -19.25
C MET A 115 4.34 12.88 -20.58
N LEU A 116 5.38 12.09 -20.85
CA LEU A 116 6.07 12.09 -22.12
C LEU A 116 5.16 11.58 -23.25
N ASN A 117 4.44 10.47 -23.02
CA ASN A 117 3.50 9.91 -24.00
C ASN A 117 2.35 10.89 -24.33
N ALA A 118 1.91 11.68 -23.36
CA ALA A 118 0.90 12.72 -23.58
C ALA A 118 1.45 13.96 -24.30
N GLY A 119 2.77 14.14 -24.34
CA GLY A 119 3.44 15.35 -24.82
C GLY A 119 3.24 16.54 -23.89
N CYS A 120 3.08 16.27 -22.59
CA CYS A 120 2.84 17.26 -21.55
C CYS A 120 4.10 17.66 -20.77
N ALA A 121 5.17 16.89 -20.89
CA ALA A 121 6.47 17.19 -20.29
C ALA A 121 7.60 16.74 -21.23
N THR A 122 8.76 17.37 -21.10
CA THR A 122 10.02 16.90 -21.66
C THR A 122 10.80 16.17 -20.57
N ILE A 123 11.40 15.02 -20.88
CA ILE A 123 12.31 14.35 -19.95
C ILE A 123 13.55 15.23 -19.80
N GLU A 124 13.95 15.51 -18.57
CA GLU A 124 15.24 16.15 -18.29
C GLU A 124 16.38 15.18 -18.63
N ASP A 125 17.40 15.68 -19.33
CA ASP A 125 18.62 14.94 -19.62
C ASP A 125 19.32 14.60 -18.30
N GLY A 126 19.35 13.31 -17.93
CA GLY A 126 20.02 12.82 -16.72
C GLY A 126 19.16 12.02 -15.76
N CYS A 127 17.87 11.81 -16.04
CA CYS A 127 17.09 10.82 -15.28
C CYS A 127 17.61 9.40 -15.55
N PRO A 128 17.65 8.53 -14.51
CA PRO A 128 17.93 7.11 -14.70
C PRO A 128 16.92 6.53 -15.70
N ASP A 129 17.35 5.48 -16.41
CA ASP A 129 16.50 4.84 -17.40
C ASP A 129 15.26 4.23 -16.72
N ASN A 130 14.14 4.93 -16.87
CA ASN A 130 12.85 4.55 -16.30
C ASN A 130 12.45 3.14 -16.74
N ASP A 131 12.85 2.71 -17.94
CA ASP A 131 12.55 1.37 -18.44
C ASP A 131 13.34 0.30 -17.66
N LEU A 132 14.60 0.56 -17.30
CA LEU A 132 15.39 -0.36 -16.48
C LEU A 132 14.81 -0.54 -15.08
N LEU A 133 14.40 0.55 -14.43
CA LEU A 133 13.78 0.50 -13.10
C LEU A 133 12.47 -0.31 -13.11
N LEU A 134 11.62 -0.06 -14.11
CA LEU A 134 10.35 -0.76 -14.25
C LEU A 134 10.56 -2.24 -14.63
N ARG A 135 11.52 -2.56 -15.52
CA ARG A 135 11.88 -3.95 -15.83
C ARG A 135 12.40 -4.69 -14.61
N GLN A 136 13.27 -4.05 -13.83
CA GLN A 136 13.79 -4.64 -12.60
C GLN A 136 12.65 -4.93 -11.61
N PHE A 137 11.68 -4.02 -11.46
CA PHE A 137 10.54 -4.23 -10.58
C PHE A 137 9.65 -5.41 -11.00
N TYR A 138 9.28 -5.50 -12.29
CA TYR A 138 8.34 -6.50 -12.78
C TYR A 138 8.97 -7.87 -13.04
N THR A 139 10.19 -7.90 -13.59
CA THR A 139 10.84 -9.15 -14.04
C THR A 139 11.92 -9.63 -13.09
N GLY A 140 12.34 -8.80 -12.12
CA GLY A 140 13.45 -9.08 -11.22
C GLY A 140 14.83 -8.97 -11.88
N THR A 141 14.91 -8.63 -13.17
CA THR A 141 16.17 -8.51 -13.93
C THR A 141 16.13 -7.33 -14.91
N VAL A 142 17.29 -6.72 -15.16
CA VAL A 142 17.43 -5.64 -16.16
C VAL A 142 17.62 -6.18 -17.58
N ALA A 143 18.09 -7.43 -17.71
CA ALA A 143 18.41 -8.07 -19.00
C ALA A 143 17.31 -9.03 -19.50
N GLY A 144 16.16 -9.05 -18.81
CA GLY A 144 15.06 -9.97 -19.09
C GLY A 144 14.15 -9.53 -20.23
N GLU A 145 12.99 -10.17 -20.28
CA GLU A 145 11.89 -9.83 -21.19
C GLU A 145 11.49 -8.35 -21.07
N SER A 146 10.98 -7.79 -22.15
CA SER A 146 10.43 -6.44 -22.13
C SER A 146 9.16 -6.39 -21.25
N ILE A 147 8.84 -5.21 -20.71
CA ILE A 147 7.61 -5.01 -19.92
C ILE A 147 6.37 -5.40 -20.74
N GLY A 148 6.38 -5.15 -22.05
CA GLY A 148 5.30 -5.53 -22.97
C GLY A 148 5.10 -7.04 -23.06
N GLU A 149 6.18 -7.82 -23.16
CA GLU A 149 6.13 -9.29 -23.16
C GLU A 149 5.64 -9.83 -21.81
N PHE A 150 6.16 -9.29 -20.70
CA PHE A 150 5.69 -9.63 -19.35
C PHE A 150 4.19 -9.39 -19.19
N THR A 151 3.69 -8.26 -19.70
CA THR A 151 2.27 -7.88 -19.67
C THR A 151 1.41 -8.88 -20.42
N GLN A 152 1.81 -9.24 -21.64
CA GLN A 152 1.07 -10.20 -22.47
C GLN A 152 1.05 -11.59 -21.84
N ARG A 153 2.17 -12.01 -21.24
CA ARG A 153 2.33 -13.31 -20.59
C ARG A 153 1.54 -13.43 -19.30
N THR A 154 1.51 -12.39 -18.48
CA THR A 154 0.89 -12.42 -17.13
C THR A 154 -0.53 -11.88 -17.08
N GLY A 155 -0.94 -11.09 -18.08
CA GLY A 155 -2.20 -10.35 -18.06
C GLY A 155 -2.26 -9.22 -17.03
N ARG A 156 -1.13 -8.87 -16.39
CA ARG A 156 -1.06 -7.75 -15.44
C ARG A 156 -1.05 -6.42 -16.17
N THR A 157 -1.68 -5.41 -15.59
CA THR A 157 -1.58 -4.03 -16.08
C THR A 157 -0.20 -3.46 -15.72
N THR A 158 0.56 -3.01 -16.71
CA THR A 158 1.89 -2.41 -16.52
C THR A 158 1.97 -1.07 -17.27
N PRO A 159 3.06 -0.31 -17.12
CA PRO A 159 3.26 0.90 -17.91
C PRO A 159 3.28 0.71 -19.43
N ALA A 160 3.60 -0.49 -19.93
CA ALA A 160 3.52 -0.79 -21.36
C ALA A 160 2.07 -0.76 -21.90
N CYS A 161 1.06 -0.84 -21.03
CA CYS A 161 -0.34 -0.73 -21.41
C CYS A 161 -0.77 0.70 -21.76
N PHE A 162 0.03 1.71 -21.43
CA PHE A 162 -0.24 3.10 -21.76
C PHE A 162 0.16 3.36 -23.22
N GLN A 163 -0.72 2.96 -24.15
CA GLN A 163 -0.52 3.28 -25.56
C GLN A 163 -0.51 4.80 -25.78
N GLN A 164 0.11 5.25 -26.88
CA GLN A 164 0.35 6.64 -27.30
C GLN A 164 -0.91 7.51 -27.53
N CYS A 165 -2.06 7.17 -26.95
CA CYS A 165 -3.27 7.95 -27.05
C CYS A 165 -3.23 9.08 -26.02
N LYS A 166 -3.40 10.33 -26.48
CA LYS A 166 -3.65 11.48 -25.61
C LYS A 166 -5.02 11.30 -24.94
N TRP A 167 -5.04 10.72 -23.73
CA TRP A 167 -6.26 10.47 -22.96
C TRP A 167 -6.54 11.54 -21.89
N PHE A 168 -5.58 12.43 -21.65
CA PHE A 168 -5.73 13.63 -20.82
C PHE A 168 -5.10 14.84 -21.49
N GLY A 169 -5.50 16.03 -21.04
CA GLY A 169 -4.84 17.29 -21.35
C GLY A 169 -4.20 17.90 -20.10
N CYS A 170 -3.20 18.75 -20.30
CA CYS A 170 -2.50 19.48 -19.25
C CYS A 170 -2.38 20.96 -19.62
N GLY A 171 -2.34 21.85 -18.64
CA GLY A 171 -2.13 23.28 -18.86
C GLY A 171 -2.55 24.18 -17.69
N PRO A 172 -2.44 25.51 -17.83
CA PRO A 172 -2.69 26.46 -16.74
C PRO A 172 -4.16 26.63 -16.36
N LYS A 173 -5.08 26.25 -17.26
CA LYS A 173 -6.53 26.27 -17.00
C LYS A 173 -7.19 25.11 -17.73
N PRO A 174 -8.06 24.32 -17.08
CA PRO A 174 -8.84 23.33 -17.78
C PRO A 174 -9.82 24.02 -18.75
N PRO A 175 -10.14 23.41 -19.89
CA PRO A 175 -11.18 23.90 -20.77
C PRO A 175 -12.49 24.02 -19.98
N LYS A 176 -13.18 25.16 -20.15
CA LYS A 176 -14.48 25.40 -19.53
C LYS A 176 -15.55 24.53 -20.21
N HIS A 177 -15.54 23.23 -19.96
CA HIS A 177 -16.67 22.38 -20.31
C HIS A 177 -17.77 22.66 -19.29
N LYS A 178 -18.61 23.66 -19.59
CA LYS A 178 -19.60 24.20 -18.65
C LYS A 178 -20.57 23.15 -18.06
N ASN A 179 -20.70 21.96 -18.67
CA ASN A 179 -21.69 20.95 -18.28
C ASN A 179 -21.21 19.48 -18.30
N SER A 180 -19.91 19.19 -18.42
CA SER A 180 -19.48 17.78 -18.36
C SER A 180 -19.18 17.38 -16.91
N THR A 181 -20.21 16.88 -16.23
CA THR A 181 -20.10 16.27 -14.88
C THR A 181 -19.10 15.10 -14.82
N CYS A 182 -18.65 14.60 -15.97
CA CYS A 182 -17.71 13.47 -16.07
C CYS A 182 -16.23 13.86 -16.19
N CYS A 183 -15.87 15.16 -16.23
CA CYS A 183 -14.47 15.55 -16.34
C CYS A 183 -13.80 15.59 -14.96
N LYS A 184 -12.99 14.57 -14.66
CA LYS A 184 -12.09 14.59 -13.49
C LYS A 184 -10.91 15.53 -13.77
N VAL A 185 -10.53 16.32 -12.77
CA VAL A 185 -9.48 17.33 -12.89
C VAL A 185 -8.57 17.24 -11.66
N GLY A 186 -7.27 17.13 -11.89
CA GLY A 186 -6.24 17.32 -10.87
C GLY A 186 -5.59 18.69 -11.00
N GLY A 187 -5.05 19.21 -9.90
CA GLY A 187 -4.43 20.53 -9.88
C GLY A 187 -3.25 20.63 -8.92
N HIS A 188 -2.17 21.25 -9.38
CA HIS A 188 -0.98 21.54 -8.59
C HIS A 188 -0.37 22.88 -9.02
N CYS A 189 -0.16 23.81 -8.08
CA CYS A 189 0.51 25.09 -8.31
C CYS A 189 0.02 25.89 -9.54
N GLY A 190 -1.29 25.85 -9.84
CA GLY A 190 -1.88 26.55 -11.00
C GLY A 190 -1.73 25.80 -12.34
N THR A 191 -1.14 24.61 -12.33
CA THR A 191 -1.17 23.66 -13.44
C THR A 191 -2.27 22.64 -13.18
N TYR A 192 -3.02 22.31 -14.23
CA TYR A 192 -4.14 21.39 -14.17
C TYR A 192 -3.96 20.27 -15.17
N VAL A 193 -4.43 19.09 -14.79
CA VAL A 193 -4.58 17.93 -15.66
C VAL A 193 -6.05 17.55 -15.69
N TRP A 194 -6.61 17.34 -16.86
CA TRP A 194 -8.02 16.97 -17.02
C TRP A 194 -8.17 15.78 -17.96
N LEU A 195 -9.10 14.89 -17.63
CA LEU A 195 -9.41 13.75 -18.49
C LEU A 195 -10.16 14.19 -19.75
N LEU A 196 -9.75 13.63 -20.89
CA LEU A 196 -10.52 13.72 -22.13
C LEU A 196 -11.62 12.65 -22.16
N PRO A 197 -12.69 12.82 -22.97
CA PRO A 197 -13.71 11.79 -23.14
C PRO A 197 -13.09 10.44 -23.52
N GLY A 198 -13.43 9.38 -22.78
CA GLY A 198 -12.87 8.03 -22.96
C GLY A 198 -11.56 7.76 -22.20
N GLY A 199 -10.93 8.78 -21.59
CA GLY A 199 -9.67 8.63 -20.87
C GLY A 199 -9.76 7.93 -19.52
N GLN A 200 -10.97 7.72 -18.99
CA GLN A 200 -11.20 7.05 -17.70
C GLN A 200 -10.53 5.68 -17.62
N ARG A 201 -10.56 4.89 -18.70
CA ARG A 201 -9.94 3.56 -18.75
C ARG A 201 -8.43 3.63 -18.54
N GLU A 202 -7.76 4.61 -19.15
CA GLU A 202 -6.32 4.78 -19.02
C GLU A 202 -5.95 5.33 -17.65
N LEU A 203 -6.75 6.23 -17.08
CA LEU A 203 -6.57 6.66 -15.69
C LEU A 203 -6.69 5.48 -14.73
N THR A 204 -7.70 4.62 -14.88
CA THR A 204 -7.86 3.44 -14.02
C THR A 204 -6.67 2.50 -14.14
N LYS A 205 -6.13 2.28 -15.35
CA LYS A 205 -4.90 1.48 -15.52
C LYS A 205 -3.71 2.11 -14.80
N LEU A 206 -3.53 3.44 -14.91
CA LEU A 206 -2.46 4.14 -14.23
C LEU A 206 -2.60 4.03 -12.71
N THR A 207 -3.81 4.22 -12.19
CA THR A 207 -4.10 4.04 -10.77
C THR A 207 -3.76 2.63 -10.29
N LEU A 208 -4.11 1.60 -11.06
CA LEU A 208 -3.76 0.21 -10.72
C LEU A 208 -2.24 -0.03 -10.71
N VAL A 209 -1.50 0.56 -11.65
CA VAL A 209 -0.03 0.48 -11.68
C VAL A 209 0.58 1.19 -10.45
N ILE A 210 0.09 2.37 -10.08
CA ILE A 210 0.56 3.08 -8.88
C ILE A 210 0.23 2.28 -7.61
N LEU A 211 -0.95 1.67 -7.53
CA LEU A 211 -1.31 0.78 -6.42
C LEU A 211 -0.40 -0.46 -6.38
N ASP A 212 -0.04 -1.03 -7.52
CA ASP A 212 0.88 -2.16 -7.61
C ASP A 212 2.25 -1.80 -7.00
N PHE A 213 2.80 -0.62 -7.33
CA PHE A 213 4.03 -0.11 -6.71
C PHE A 213 3.87 0.20 -5.22
N ALA A 214 2.67 0.67 -4.81
CA ALA A 214 2.41 1.01 -3.42
C ALA A 214 2.34 -0.22 -2.52
N PHE A 215 1.81 -1.35 -3.02
CA PHE A 215 1.56 -2.54 -2.21
C PHE A 215 2.61 -3.63 -2.38
N ASN A 216 3.11 -3.84 -3.59
CA ASN A 216 4.03 -4.92 -3.86
C ASN A 216 5.47 -4.45 -3.74
N ASP A 217 6.30 -5.27 -3.09
CA ASP A 217 7.74 -5.13 -3.21
C ASP A 217 8.17 -5.44 -4.63
N ALA A 218 9.27 -4.83 -5.07
CA ALA A 218 9.93 -5.23 -6.31
C ALA A 218 10.07 -6.76 -6.29
N ALA A 219 9.71 -7.41 -7.41
CA ALA A 219 9.79 -8.86 -7.53
C ALA A 219 11.11 -9.27 -6.91
N ALA A 220 11.04 -9.92 -5.73
CA ALA A 220 12.22 -10.22 -4.95
C ALA A 220 13.19 -10.85 -5.94
N ALA A 221 14.35 -10.20 -6.13
CA ALA A 221 15.30 -10.62 -7.15
C ALA A 221 15.35 -12.14 -7.08
N PRO A 222 15.10 -12.87 -8.20
CA PRO A 222 15.00 -14.32 -8.15
C PRO A 222 16.21 -14.78 -7.34
N PRO A 223 15.99 -15.49 -6.22
CA PRO A 223 16.98 -15.65 -5.17
C PRO A 223 18.30 -15.96 -5.87
N THR A 224 19.23 -14.99 -5.86
CA THR A 224 20.50 -15.05 -6.61
C THR A 224 21.05 -16.41 -6.32
N PRO A 225 21.13 -17.37 -7.27
CA PRO A 225 21.11 -18.81 -7.02
C PRO A 225 21.82 -19.07 -5.71
N VAL A 226 21.02 -19.03 -4.64
CA VAL A 226 21.60 -19.03 -3.31
C VAL A 226 22.02 -20.47 -3.26
N ASP A 227 23.32 -20.71 -3.12
CA ASP A 227 23.82 -22.06 -2.89
C ASP A 227 22.78 -22.75 -2.00
N PRO A 228 22.13 -23.81 -2.52
CA PRO A 228 20.82 -24.28 -2.05
C PRO A 228 20.83 -24.23 -0.54
N PRO A 229 19.87 -23.50 0.08
CA PRO A 229 19.97 -23.00 1.45
C PRO A 229 20.59 -24.10 2.28
N GLU A 230 21.83 -23.88 2.74
CA GLU A 230 22.66 -24.90 3.39
C GLU A 230 21.75 -25.66 4.34
N SER A 231 21.36 -26.88 3.97
CA SER A 231 20.15 -27.47 4.54
C SER A 231 20.48 -27.75 5.99
N THR A 232 19.95 -26.93 6.89
CA THR A 232 20.20 -27.08 8.31
C THR A 232 19.34 -28.23 8.81
N VAL A 233 19.98 -29.32 9.20
CA VAL A 233 19.30 -30.46 9.83
C VAL A 233 19.45 -30.30 11.33
N ASN A 234 18.33 -30.32 12.04
CA ASN A 234 18.33 -30.43 13.50
C ASN A 234 18.74 -31.86 13.87
N VAL A 235 19.95 -32.03 14.39
CA VAL A 235 20.46 -33.32 14.84
C VAL A 235 20.29 -33.40 16.35
N THR A 236 19.41 -34.29 16.80
CA THR A 236 19.23 -34.58 18.22
C THR A 236 20.25 -35.62 18.66
N LYS A 237 21.11 -35.27 19.63
CA LYS A 237 22.13 -36.15 20.23
C LYS A 237 21.72 -36.47 21.67
N TYR A 238 21.95 -37.73 22.06
CA TYR A 238 21.64 -38.26 23.39
C TYR A 238 22.95 -38.50 24.16
N PHE A 239 23.01 -38.06 25.41
CA PHE A 239 24.21 -38.16 26.27
C PHE A 239 23.90 -38.88 27.58
N SER A 240 24.85 -39.70 28.05
CA SER A 240 24.79 -40.37 29.36
C SER A 240 25.10 -39.40 30.51
N ALA A 241 24.95 -39.86 31.76
CA ALA A 241 25.30 -39.05 32.94
C ALA A 241 26.78 -38.62 32.97
N ASP A 242 27.67 -39.39 32.32
CA ASP A 242 29.11 -39.10 32.20
C ASP A 242 29.43 -38.18 31.00
N GLY A 243 28.41 -37.71 30.27
CA GLY A 243 28.55 -36.82 29.11
C GLY A 243 28.97 -37.52 27.81
N GLN A 244 28.98 -38.85 27.76
CA GLN A 244 29.32 -39.61 26.56
C GLN A 244 28.08 -39.82 25.66
N PRO A 245 28.22 -39.85 24.32
CA PRO A 245 27.11 -40.15 23.42
C PRO A 245 26.53 -41.54 23.72
N THR A 246 25.21 -41.65 23.78
CA THR A 246 24.51 -42.90 24.14
C THR A 246 23.24 -43.09 23.32
N THR A 247 22.55 -44.21 23.51
CA THR A 247 21.24 -44.46 22.88
C THR A 247 20.13 -43.72 23.62
N LYS A 248 18.99 -43.55 22.95
CA LYS A 248 17.83 -42.83 23.50
C LYS A 248 17.34 -43.40 24.84
N GLU A 249 17.43 -44.70 25.03
CA GLU A 249 16.95 -45.41 26.22
C GLU A 249 17.87 -45.22 27.43
N ALA A 250 19.14 -44.89 27.20
CA ALA A 250 20.14 -44.67 28.25
C ALA A 250 20.50 -43.18 28.43
N ALA A 251 19.72 -42.28 27.83
CA ALA A 251 20.00 -40.85 27.83
C ALA A 251 19.62 -40.19 29.16
N HIS A 252 20.56 -39.44 29.74
CA HIS A 252 20.32 -38.56 30.88
C HIS A 252 20.19 -37.09 30.44
N GLU A 253 20.77 -36.72 29.30
CA GLU A 253 20.67 -35.38 28.70
C GLU A 253 20.44 -35.48 27.18
N VAL A 254 19.61 -34.58 26.63
CA VAL A 254 19.31 -34.50 25.19
C VAL A 254 19.69 -33.10 24.70
N ARG A 255 20.52 -33.02 23.65
CA ARG A 255 20.85 -31.74 23.00
C ARG A 255 20.46 -31.78 21.53
N THR A 256 19.83 -30.71 21.06
CA THR A 256 19.51 -30.51 19.66
C THR A 256 20.46 -29.47 19.10
N GLU A 257 21.28 -29.87 18.12
CA GLU A 257 22.21 -28.98 17.44
C GLU A 257 21.75 -28.78 16.00
N VAL A 258 21.81 -27.53 15.53
CA VAL A 258 21.55 -27.19 14.14
C VAL A 258 22.86 -27.42 13.36
N VAL A 259 22.91 -28.45 12.52
CA VAL A 259 24.12 -28.78 11.75
C VAL A 259 23.85 -28.47 10.27
N ALA A 260 24.77 -27.73 9.66
CA ALA A 260 24.82 -27.54 8.22
C ALA A 260 25.08 -28.89 7.53
N GLN A 261 24.14 -29.33 6.69
CA GLN A 261 24.28 -30.59 5.98
C GLN A 261 25.21 -30.41 4.78
N SER A 262 26.49 -30.77 4.95
CA SER A 262 27.42 -30.86 3.83
C SER A 262 26.91 -31.94 2.86
N ARG A 263 26.61 -31.55 1.62
CA ARG A 263 26.17 -32.46 0.56
C ARG A 263 27.27 -33.49 0.28
N VAL A 264 27.12 -34.71 0.82
CA VAL A 264 27.97 -35.84 0.43
C VAL A 264 27.61 -36.19 -1.00
N VAL A 265 28.49 -35.84 -1.95
CA VAL A 265 28.40 -36.29 -3.33
C VAL A 265 28.67 -37.79 -3.32
N GLY A 266 27.60 -38.58 -3.22
CA GLY A 266 27.70 -40.04 -3.23
C GLY A 266 28.31 -40.52 -4.54
N GLY A 267 29.58 -40.92 -4.48
CA GLY A 267 30.15 -41.83 -5.47
C GLY A 267 29.47 -43.19 -5.31
N ALA A 268 28.96 -43.74 -6.41
CA ALA A 268 28.38 -45.07 -6.44
C ALA A 268 29.46 -46.10 -6.09
N GLY A 269 29.50 -46.54 -4.84
CA GLY A 269 30.43 -47.55 -4.34
C GLY A 269 29.88 -48.15 -3.06
N ASP A 270 29.55 -49.43 -3.13
CA ASP A 270 28.99 -50.27 -2.08
C ASP A 270 29.93 -50.30 -0.86
N GLY A 271 29.56 -49.60 0.22
CA GLY A 271 30.40 -49.53 1.42
C GLY A 271 29.86 -48.56 2.47
N MET A 272 29.44 -49.12 3.60
CA MET A 272 29.09 -48.48 4.88
C MET A 272 29.61 -47.03 5.05
N ASN A 273 28.71 -46.04 4.96
CA ASN A 273 29.04 -44.63 5.20
C ASN A 273 29.22 -44.36 6.70
N ILE A 274 30.47 -44.17 7.13
CA ILE A 274 30.83 -43.62 8.44
C ILE A 274 30.85 -42.10 8.31
N TYR A 275 29.98 -41.41 9.06
CA TYR A 275 29.97 -39.95 9.10
C TYR A 275 31.02 -39.45 10.08
N GLU A 276 32.16 -38.97 9.59
CA GLU A 276 33.10 -38.19 10.40
C GLU A 276 32.60 -36.75 10.51
N VAL A 277 32.24 -36.33 11.74
CA VAL A 277 31.89 -34.95 12.05
C VAL A 277 33.18 -34.22 12.44
N PRO A 278 33.59 -33.15 11.73
CA PRO A 278 34.76 -32.37 12.12
C PRO A 278 34.45 -31.60 13.41
N MET A 279 35.04 -32.03 14.53
CA MET A 279 35.04 -31.27 15.77
C MET A 279 36.09 -30.16 15.70
N GLY A 280 35.67 -28.95 15.35
CA GLY A 280 36.54 -27.80 15.46
C GLY A 280 35.99 -26.50 14.88
N MET A 281 35.11 -25.82 15.61
CA MET A 281 34.93 -24.37 15.43
C MET A 281 34.80 -23.67 16.78
N LYS A 282 35.69 -22.69 16.98
CA LYS A 282 35.73 -21.79 18.14
C LYS A 282 34.64 -20.73 18.01
N SER A 283 33.80 -20.63 19.02
CA SER A 283 32.77 -19.59 19.16
C SER A 283 33.39 -18.24 19.52
N GLY A 284 33.15 -17.23 18.69
CA GLY A 284 33.56 -15.85 18.93
C GLY A 284 32.75 -14.90 18.05
N LEU A 285 31.46 -14.73 18.36
CA LEU A 285 30.56 -13.80 17.67
C LEU A 285 30.09 -12.74 18.66
N THR A 286 30.79 -11.61 18.64
CA THR A 286 30.44 -10.39 19.37
C THR A 286 29.37 -9.65 18.57
N LEU A 287 28.19 -9.49 19.14
CA LEU A 287 27.10 -8.68 18.56
C LEU A 287 27.46 -7.18 18.61
N PRO A 288 27.28 -6.41 17.52
CA PRO A 288 27.39 -4.96 17.57
C PRO A 288 26.18 -4.33 18.28
N PRO A 289 26.35 -3.16 18.93
CA PRO A 289 25.28 -2.48 19.64
C PRO A 289 24.22 -1.93 18.68
N LEU A 290 22.95 -2.06 19.09
CA LEU A 290 21.78 -1.50 18.42
C LEU A 290 21.89 0.03 18.29
N ALA A 291 21.70 0.54 17.08
CA ALA A 291 21.61 1.97 16.82
C ALA A 291 20.35 2.57 17.46
N PRO A 292 20.41 3.81 17.98
CA PRO A 292 19.26 4.45 18.62
C PRO A 292 18.17 4.79 17.59
N ALA A 293 16.92 4.64 18.04
CA ALA A 293 15.71 4.94 17.27
C ALA A 293 15.71 6.40 16.78
N ASN A 294 15.46 6.57 15.49
CA ASN A 294 15.43 7.86 14.82
C ASN A 294 14.05 8.51 15.05
N THR A 295 13.96 9.40 16.03
CA THR A 295 12.78 10.24 16.28
C THR A 295 12.79 11.42 15.32
N ASN A 296 12.25 11.22 14.11
CA ASN A 296 11.96 12.33 13.21
C ASN A 296 10.79 13.16 13.77
N VAL A 297 11.13 14.20 14.54
CA VAL A 297 10.22 15.29 14.88
C VAL A 297 10.05 16.15 13.63
N LEU A 298 8.83 16.14 13.06
CA LEU A 298 8.46 17.01 11.95
C LEU A 298 8.68 18.47 12.35
N SER A 299 9.46 19.18 11.52
CA SER A 299 9.72 20.61 11.64
C SER A 299 8.39 21.40 11.68
N PRO A 300 8.26 22.43 12.54
CA PRO A 300 7.06 23.27 12.66
C PRO A 300 6.58 23.89 11.33
N ARG A 301 7.45 24.04 10.33
CA ARG A 301 7.08 24.53 8.99
C ARG A 301 6.26 23.55 8.16
N GLY A 302 6.35 22.24 8.43
CA GLY A 302 5.56 21.22 7.74
C GLY A 302 4.08 21.25 8.10
N ILE A 303 3.75 21.64 9.34
CA ILE A 303 2.38 21.67 9.85
C ILE A 303 1.60 22.88 9.29
N GLU A 304 2.27 24.02 9.07
CA GLU A 304 1.61 25.25 8.59
C GLU A 304 1.17 25.14 7.12
N LEU A 305 1.93 24.42 6.27
CA LEU A 305 1.57 24.19 4.87
C LEU A 305 0.36 23.25 4.73
N GLN A 306 0.24 22.26 5.62
CA GLN A 306 -0.87 21.31 5.62
C GLN A 306 -2.18 21.96 6.06
N GLN A 307 -2.14 22.91 7.01
CA GLN A 307 -3.32 23.68 7.43
C GLN A 307 -3.81 24.67 6.37
N ARG A 308 -2.91 25.30 5.60
CA ARG A 308 -3.29 26.21 4.50
C ARG A 308 -3.88 25.49 3.28
N TYR A 309 -3.57 24.20 3.12
CA TYR A 309 -4.15 23.36 2.07
C TYR A 309 -5.60 22.97 2.39
N LEU A 310 -5.92 22.69 3.66
CA LEU A 310 -7.28 22.33 4.09
C LEU A 310 -8.27 23.51 4.07
N GLN A 311 -7.81 24.76 4.16
CA GLN A 311 -8.68 25.95 4.12
C GLN A 311 -9.05 26.44 2.71
N ARG A 312 -8.52 25.82 1.64
CA ARG A 312 -8.79 26.23 0.24
C ARG A 312 -9.67 25.25 -0.56
N ARG A 313 -10.11 24.16 0.07
CA ARG A 313 -11.23 23.35 -0.43
C ARG A 313 -12.50 23.83 0.26
#